data_AF-X1BJ14-F1
#
_entry.id   AF-X1BJ14-F1
#
_cell.length_a   1.000
_cell.length_b   1.000
_cell.length_c   1.000
_cell.angle_alpha   90.00
_cell.angle_beta   90.00
_cell.angle_gamma   90.00
#
_symmetry.space_group_name_H-M   'P 1'
#
loop_
_entity.id
_entity.type
_entity.pdbx_description
1 polymer ?
#
loop_
_entity_poly.entity_id
_entity_poly.type
_entity_poly.pdbx_seq_one_letter_code
_entity_poly.pdbx_strand_id
1 'polypeptide(L)' 'MKKFCGEIPIILFANKVDLIEEDNLDNSEFQKMITKHSFLGYYLTSAKTGQGVHDAFNTLINELYYKSKT' A
#
# COMPACT_ATOMS: atom_id res chain seq x y z
N MET A 1 -5.48 -15.18 5.28
CA MET A 1 -4.16 -14.50 5.20
C MET A 1 -3.32 -14.77 6.45
N LYS A 2 -3.72 -14.31 7.65
CA LYS A 2 -3.00 -14.62 8.90
C LYS A 2 -2.73 -16.12 9.12
N LYS A 3 -3.71 -16.99 8.81
CA LYS A 3 -3.57 -18.45 8.90
C LYS A 3 -2.40 -19.03 8.07
N PHE A 4 -2.06 -18.39 6.94
CA PHE A 4 -1.07 -18.92 5.99
C PHE A 4 0.27 -18.19 6.08
N CYS A 5 0.25 -16.88 6.35
CA CYS A 5 1.44 -16.03 6.31
C CYS A 5 1.85 -15.48 7.69
N GLY A 6 1.08 -15.75 8.75
CA GLY A 6 1.27 -15.10 10.04
C GLY A 6 0.94 -13.60 10.01
N GLU A 7 1.55 -12.84 10.91
CA GLU A 7 1.42 -11.39 10.97
C GLU A 7 2.55 -10.71 10.20
N ILE A 8 2.31 -10.47 8.91
CA ILE A 8 3.21 -9.71 8.05
C ILE A 8 2.66 -8.30 7.78
N PRO A 9 3.52 -7.29 7.63
CA PRO A 9 3.09 -5.99 7.15
C PRO A 9 2.56 -6.09 5.71
N ILE A 10 1.47 -5.37 5.43
CA ILE A 10 0.81 -5.36 4.11
C ILE A 10 0.57 -3.93 3.70
N ILE A 11 0.91 -3.60 2.45
CA ILE A 11 0.62 -2.31 1.80
C ILE A 11 -0.22 -2.58 0.56
N LEU A 12 -1.23 -1.74 0.33
CA LEU A 12 -2.03 -1.79 -0.89
C LEU A 12 -1.43 -0.91 -1.98
N PHE A 13 -1.17 -1.48 -3.15
CA PHE A 13 -0.78 -0.74 -4.34
C PHE A 13 -2.00 -0.54 -5.23
N ALA A 14 -2.57 0.65 -5.23
CA ALA A 14 -3.59 1.05 -6.19
C ALA A 14 -2.87 1.46 -7.49
N ASN A 15 -2.65 0.49 -8.37
CA ASN A 15 -1.80 0.66 -9.56
C ASN A 15 -2.57 1.18 -10.78
N LYS A 16 -1.82 1.63 -11.80
CA LYS A 16 -2.30 2.19 -13.08
C LYS A 16 -3.00 3.54 -12.94
N VAL A 17 -2.57 4.37 -11.99
CA VAL A 17 -3.15 5.71 -11.81
C VAL A 17 -2.87 6.65 -12.99
N ASP A 18 -1.98 6.27 -13.90
CA ASP A 18 -1.79 6.95 -15.18
C ASP A 18 -2.99 6.83 -16.15
N LEU A 19 -3.97 5.97 -15.86
CA LEU A 19 -5.16 5.75 -16.69
C LEU A 19 -6.41 6.49 -16.20
N ILE A 20 -6.32 7.22 -15.09
CA ILE A 20 -7.46 7.86 -14.44
C ILE A 20 -7.13 9.31 -14.11
N GLU A 21 -8.14 10.17 -14.17
CA GLU A 21 -8.03 11.54 -13.66
C GLU A 21 -8.18 11.51 -12.13
N GLU A 22 -7.27 12.18 -11.40
CA GLU A 22 -7.20 12.12 -9.93
C GLU A 22 -8.52 12.54 -9.26
N ASP A 23 -9.30 13.44 -9.87
CA ASP A 23 -10.58 13.92 -9.37
C ASP A 23 -11.68 12.85 -9.35
N ASN A 24 -11.51 11.75 -10.09
CA ASN A 24 -12.48 10.64 -10.15
C ASN A 24 -12.19 9.54 -9.12
N LEU A 25 -11.16 9.69 -8.27
CA LEU A 25 -10.77 8.65 -7.34
C LEU A 25 -11.54 8.72 -6.01
N ASP A 26 -12.48 7.80 -5.79
CA ASP A 26 -13.11 7.64 -4.47
C ASP A 26 -12.15 6.93 -3.49
N ASN A 27 -11.47 7.74 -2.68
CA ASN A 27 -10.58 7.25 -1.64
C ASN A 27 -11.27 6.52 -0.48
N SER A 28 -12.60 6.60 -0.39
CA SER A 28 -13.37 6.01 0.72
C SER A 28 -13.29 4.48 0.74
N GLU A 29 -13.20 3.84 -0.43
CA GLU A 29 -13.11 2.39 -0.55
C GLU A 29 -11.74 1.88 -0.08
N PHE A 30 -10.66 2.57 -0.46
CA PHE A 30 -9.31 2.23 0.01
C PHE A 30 -9.18 2.37 1.53
N GLN A 31 -9.76 3.43 2.11
CA GLN A 31 -9.75 3.63 3.56
C GLN A 31 -10.49 2.52 4.32
N LYS A 32 -11.66 2.09 3.79
CA LYS A 32 -12.40 0.94 4.35
C LYS A 32 -11.55 -0.33 4.29
N MET A 33 -10.85 -0.56 3.18
CA MET A 33 -10.02 -1.75 2.97
C MET A 33 -8.81 -1.78 3.91
N ILE A 34 -8.09 -0.67 4.06
CA ILE A 34 -6.96 -0.57 5.01
C ILE A 34 -7.43 -0.85 6.42
N THR A 35 -8.51 -0.20 6.86
CA THR A 35 -9.01 -0.31 8.24
C THR A 35 -9.47 -1.73 8.54
N LYS A 36 -10.22 -2.35 7.61
CA LYS A 36 -10.76 -3.71 7.76
C LYS A 36 -9.66 -4.77 7.88
N HIS A 37 -8.53 -4.58 7.19
CA HIS A 37 -7.48 -5.57 7.12
C HIS A 37 -6.20 -5.19 7.87
N SER A 38 -6.19 -4.05 8.54
CA SER A 38 -5.03 -3.50 9.28
C SER A 38 -3.78 -3.40 8.41
N PHE A 39 -3.94 -2.86 7.20
CA PHE A 39 -2.80 -2.58 6.32
C PHE A 39 -2.05 -1.34 6.82
N LEU A 40 -0.76 -1.24 6.48
CA LEU A 40 0.05 -0.06 6.81
C LEU A 40 -0.44 1.19 6.07
N GLY A 41 -1.01 1.01 4.88
CA GLY A 41 -1.41 2.10 4.01
C GLY A 41 -1.80 1.64 2.61
N TYR A 42 -2.19 2.60 1.77
CA TYR A 42 -2.32 2.44 0.33
C TYR A 42 -1.46 3.50 -0.35
N TYR A 43 -1.00 3.17 -1.56
CA TYR A 43 -0.28 4.10 -2.42
C TYR A 43 -0.90 4.08 -3.80
N LEU A 44 -1.18 5.27 -4.31
CA LEU A 44 -1.51 5.49 -5.71
C LEU A 44 -0.22 5.31 -6.50
N THR A 45 -0.20 4.33 -7.40
CA THR A 45 1.02 3.93 -8.11
C THR A 45 0.81 3.81 -9.60
N SER A 46 1.85 4.09 -10.35
CA SER A 46 1.93 3.71 -11.76
C SER A 46 3.26 3.02 -12.00
N ALA A 47 3.18 1.72 -12.30
CA ALA A 47 4.35 0.98 -12.77
C ALA A 47 4.92 1.52 -14.09
N LYS A 48 4.11 2.24 -14.88
CA LYS A 48 4.51 2.83 -16.17
C LYS A 48 5.35 4.09 -15.99
N THR A 49 4.96 4.97 -15.07
CA THR A 49 5.65 6.26 -14.84
C THR A 49 6.62 6.21 -13.65
N GLY A 50 6.52 5.20 -12.78
CA GLY A 50 7.25 5.10 -11.53
C GLY A 50 6.60 5.84 -10.36
N GLN A 51 5.48 6.54 -10.57
CA GLN A 51 4.76 7.28 -9.53
C GLN A 51 4.42 6.37 -8.35
N GLY A 52 4.75 6.83 -7.13
CA GLY A 52 4.39 6.20 -5.86
C GLY A 52 5.04 4.83 -5.56
N VAL A 53 5.74 4.22 -6.53
CA VAL A 53 6.32 2.88 -6.39
C VAL A 53 7.43 2.89 -5.33
N HIS A 54 8.37 3.83 -5.44
CA HIS A 54 9.49 3.93 -4.50
C HIS A 54 9.02 4.21 -3.07
N ASP A 55 8.05 5.10 -2.90
CA ASP A 55 7.52 5.44 -1.58
C ASP A 55 6.87 4.23 -0.91
N ALA A 56 6.04 3.49 -1.67
CA ALA A 56 5.38 2.31 -1.16
C ALA A 56 6.37 1.21 -0.74
N PHE A 57 7.43 0.97 -1.52
CA PHE A 57 8.48 0.03 -1.15
C PHE A 57 9.31 0.51 0.04
N ASN A 58 9.71 1.79 0.07
CA ASN A 58 10.47 2.36 1.19
C ASN A 58 9.71 2.25 2.51
N THR A 59 8.39 2.47 2.51
CA THR A 59 7.55 2.28 3.70
C THR A 59 7.59 0.84 4.19
N LEU A 60 7.46 -0.14 3.28
CA LEU A 60 7.52 -1.55 3.65
C LEU A 60 8.89 -1.93 4.21
N ILE A 61 9.97 -1.47 3.56
CA ILE A 61 11.35 -1.73 3.98
C ILE A 61 11.61 -1.13 5.36
N ASN A 62 11.19 0.11 5.60
CA ASN A 62 11.33 0.77 6.90
C ASN A 62 10.58 0.00 7.99
N GLU A 63 9.33 -0.40 7.74
CA GLU A 63 8.56 -1.19 8.71
C GLU A 63 9.28 -2.50 9.05
N LEU A 64 9.73 -3.25 8.05
CA LEU A 64 10.45 -4.51 8.24
C LEU A 64 11.76 -4.31 9.01
N TYR A 65 12.52 -3.27 8.66
CA TYR A 65 13.78 -2.95 9.32
C TYR A 65 13.60 -2.66 10.81
N TYR A 66 12.64 -1.80 11.16
CA TYR A 66 12.38 -1.48 12.57
C TYR A 66 11.78 -2.66 13.33
N LYS A 67 10.84 -3.41 12.74
CA LYS A 67 10.33 -4.63 13.37
C LYS A 67 11.43 -5.63 13.71
N SER A 68 12.43 -5.80 12.83
CA SER A 68 13.53 -6.75 13.06
C SER A 68 14.47 -6.38 14.20
N LYS A 69 14.46 -5.12 14.65
CA LYS A 69 15.31 -4.63 15.75
C LYS A 69 14.64 -4.69 17.12
N THR A 70 13.38 -5.09 17.18
CA THR A 70 12.58 -5.20 18.40
C THR A 70 12.51 -6.65 18.82
#